data_AF-A0A226HGC3-F1
#
_entry.id   AF-A0A226HGC3-F1
#
_cell.length_a   1.000
_cell.length_b   1.000
_cell.length_c   1.000
_cell.angle_alpha   90.00
_cell.angle_beta   90.00
_cell.angle_gamma   90.00
#
_symmetry.space_group_name_H-M   'P 1'
#
loop_
_entity.id
_entity.type
_entity.pdbx_description
1 polymer ?
#
loop_
_entity_poly.entity_id
_entity_poly.type
_entity_poly.pdbx_seq_one_letter_code
_entity_poly.pdbx_strand_id
1 'polypeptide(L)'
;MKNRKIFYVLALSFGLFAASCSNDDNEGETIIPLEGKYNLSQIGAVVNGQEVLTDAPQNTSGCDRDYLQLKIDNTLIVGDYDSTVSACALTETGGIYSRSHNDLTTVVNNITQTQDIMNLTNKELKLKDKTTGVITVYTR
;
A
#
# COMPACT_ATOMS: atom_id res chain seq x y z
N MET A 1 -34.38 69.68 21.61
CA MET A 1 -34.13 68.89 22.83
C MET A 1 -34.82 67.54 22.68
N LYS A 2 -34.09 66.47 23.00
CA LYS A 2 -34.61 65.21 23.58
C LYS A 2 -35.32 64.24 22.59
N ASN A 3 -34.59 63.24 22.05
CA ASN A 3 -34.64 61.81 22.43
C ASN A 3 -35.43 60.98 21.39
N ARG A 4 -35.11 59.76 20.98
CA ARG A 4 -34.21 58.70 21.46
C ARG A 4 -34.01 57.68 20.31
N LYS A 5 -32.88 57.00 20.35
CA LYS A 5 -32.47 55.81 19.57
C LYS A 5 -33.46 54.65 19.75
N ILE A 6 -33.54 53.74 18.77
CA ILE A 6 -33.59 52.27 18.98
C ILE A 6 -33.20 51.57 17.66
N PHE A 7 -32.10 50.82 17.74
CA PHE A 7 -31.66 49.84 16.75
C PHE A 7 -32.50 48.57 16.93
N TYR A 8 -32.97 47.98 15.83
CA TYR A 8 -33.46 46.61 15.84
C TYR A 8 -32.45 45.73 15.09
N VAL A 9 -31.54 45.14 15.86
CA VAL A 9 -30.72 44.00 15.47
C VAL A 9 -31.62 42.77 15.52
N LEU A 10 -31.93 42.19 14.36
CA LEU A 10 -32.61 40.90 14.30
C LEU A 10 -31.56 39.79 14.30
N ALA A 11 -31.24 39.32 15.50
CA ALA A 11 -30.56 38.05 15.71
C ALA A 11 -31.64 37.02 16.07
N LEU A 12 -31.80 35.95 15.27
CA LEU A 12 -32.17 34.60 15.74
C LEU A 12 -32.29 33.61 14.56
N SER A 13 -31.42 32.60 14.53
CA SER A 13 -31.73 31.16 14.33
C SER A 13 -30.43 30.42 14.02
N PHE A 14 -29.89 29.68 14.98
CA PHE A 14 -30.06 28.22 15.14
C PHE A 14 -29.54 27.40 13.97
N GLY A 15 -28.35 26.86 14.18
CA GLY A 15 -27.69 25.86 13.34
C GLY A 15 -26.46 25.34 14.05
N LEU A 16 -26.63 24.89 15.31
CA LEU A 16 -25.64 24.04 15.98
C LEU A 16 -25.59 22.73 15.20
N PHE A 17 -24.74 22.67 14.18
CA PHE A 17 -24.22 21.41 13.69
C PHE A 17 -23.28 20.87 14.78
N ALA A 18 -23.87 20.27 15.81
CA ALA A 18 -23.17 19.27 16.58
C ALA A 18 -22.98 18.08 15.63
N ALA A 19 -21.90 18.11 14.84
CA ALA A 19 -21.30 16.89 14.37
C ALA A 19 -20.91 16.11 15.62
N SER A 20 -21.79 15.20 16.02
CA SER A 20 -21.46 14.09 16.90
C SER A 20 -20.43 13.26 16.14
N CYS A 21 -19.16 13.65 16.21
CA CYS A 21 -18.09 12.68 16.12
C CYS A 21 -18.31 11.76 17.31
N SER A 22 -18.89 10.59 17.05
CA SER A 22 -18.78 9.49 17.98
C SER A 22 -17.31 9.36 18.33
N ASN A 23 -17.01 9.24 19.61
CA ASN A 23 -15.80 8.61 20.07
C ASN A 23 -15.76 7.21 19.43
N ASP A 24 -15.14 7.10 18.26
CA ASP A 24 -14.47 5.88 17.85
C ASP A 24 -13.01 6.26 17.70
N ASP A 25 -12.21 5.57 18.49
CA ASP A 25 -10.79 5.78 18.71
C ASP A 25 -10.05 5.68 17.37
N ASN A 26 -9.90 6.82 16.68
CA ASN A 26 -8.81 6.98 15.74
C ASN A 26 -7.61 7.49 16.55
N GLU A 27 -7.06 6.57 17.35
CA GLU A 27 -5.61 6.50 17.54
C GLU A 27 -5.00 6.85 16.19
N GLY A 28 -4.27 7.96 16.12
CA GLY A 28 -3.60 8.39 14.90
C GLY A 28 -2.58 7.33 14.53
N GLU A 29 -3.02 6.27 13.86
CA GLU A 29 -2.15 5.27 13.32
C GLU A 29 -1.22 6.01 12.37
N THR A 30 0.07 5.93 12.68
CA THR A 30 1.09 6.36 11.75
C THR A 30 0.96 5.45 10.54
N ILE A 31 0.19 5.88 9.53
CA ILE A 31 0.00 5.14 8.28
C ILE A 31 1.37 5.09 7.62
N ILE A 32 2.05 3.94 7.75
CA ILE A 32 3.31 3.72 7.04
C ILE A 32 3.00 3.86 5.54
N PRO A 33 3.70 4.75 4.82
CA PRO A 33 3.46 4.94 3.40
C PRO A 33 3.77 3.64 2.66
N LEU A 34 2.86 3.25 1.76
CA LEU A 34 3.03 2.05 0.95
C LEU A 34 4.12 2.26 -0.11
N GLU A 35 4.37 3.51 -0.49
CA GLU A 35 5.38 3.90 -1.48
C GLU A 35 6.79 3.52 -1.01
N GLY A 36 7.55 2.91 -1.90
CA GLY A 36 8.91 2.46 -1.64
C GLY A 36 9.40 1.46 -2.67
N LYS A 37 10.71 1.19 -2.64
CA LYS A 37 11.33 0.08 -3.36
C LYS A 37 11.50 -1.08 -2.39
N TYR A 38 10.94 -2.24 -2.73
CA TYR A 38 10.95 -3.43 -1.89
C TYR A 38 11.55 -4.60 -2.65
N ASN A 39 12.61 -5.20 -2.10
CA ASN A 39 13.33 -6.30 -2.68
C ASN A 39 12.64 -7.63 -2.32
N LEU A 40 12.39 -8.49 -3.29
CA LEU A 40 11.74 -9.77 -3.15
C LEU A 40 12.57 -10.69 -2.26
N SER A 41 12.07 -10.99 -1.07
CA SER A 41 12.77 -11.82 -0.10
C SER A 41 12.33 -13.28 -0.19
N GLN A 42 11.05 -13.55 0.05
CA GLN A 42 10.53 -14.90 0.19
C GLN A 42 9.21 -15.06 -0.55
N ILE A 43 8.91 -16.31 -0.91
CA ILE A 43 7.59 -16.72 -1.37
C ILE A 43 7.09 -17.88 -0.51
N GLY A 44 5.79 -18.10 -0.49
CA GLY A 44 5.23 -19.24 0.22
C GLY A 44 3.71 -19.30 0.20
N ALA A 45 3.16 -20.02 1.16
CA ALA A 45 1.72 -20.19 1.33
C ALA A 45 1.38 -20.57 2.78
N VAL A 46 0.08 -20.62 3.08
CA VAL A 46 -0.39 -21.19 4.34
C VAL A 46 -0.66 -22.69 4.14
N VAL A 47 0.03 -23.54 4.90
CA VAL A 47 -0.17 -24.99 4.91
C VAL A 47 -0.57 -25.40 6.33
N ASN A 48 -1.72 -26.07 6.48
CA ASN A 48 -2.26 -26.48 7.77
C ASN A 48 -2.37 -25.34 8.81
N GLY A 49 -2.70 -24.13 8.35
CA GLY A 49 -2.84 -22.94 9.21
C GLY A 49 -1.52 -22.26 9.59
N GLN A 50 -0.37 -22.74 9.11
CA GLN A 50 0.93 -22.13 9.35
C GLN A 50 1.50 -21.54 8.05
N GLU A 51 2.10 -20.36 8.15
CA GLU A 51 2.90 -19.80 7.05
C GLU A 51 4.15 -20.65 6.83
N VAL A 52 4.33 -21.11 5.59
CA VAL A 52 5.55 -21.79 5.14
C VAL A 52 6.17 -20.91 4.06
N LEU A 53 7.31 -20.29 4.39
CA LEU A 53 8.04 -19.35 3.54
C LEU A 53 9.41 -19.94 3.18
N THR A 54 9.82 -19.75 1.94
CA THR A 54 11.15 -20.12 1.43
C THR A 54 11.77 -18.93 0.71
N ASP A 55 13.10 -18.90 0.61
CA ASP A 55 13.77 -17.91 -0.23
C ASP A 55 13.19 -17.92 -1.64
N ALA A 56 12.94 -16.73 -2.18
CA ALA A 56 12.29 -16.57 -3.46
C ALA A 56 13.21 -17.11 -4.59
N PRO A 57 12.82 -18.21 -5.27
CA PRO A 57 13.64 -18.84 -6.32
C PRO A 57 13.79 -17.97 -7.57
N GLN A 58 13.00 -16.90 -7.69
CA GLN A 58 13.10 -15.92 -8.78
C GLN A 58 14.41 -15.12 -8.68
N ASN A 59 14.92 -14.87 -7.48
CA ASN A 59 16.16 -14.13 -7.30
C ASN A 59 17.34 -14.92 -7.88
N THR A 60 17.99 -14.36 -8.89
CA THR A 60 19.18 -14.96 -9.48
C THR A 60 20.36 -14.93 -8.51
N SER A 61 20.94 -16.10 -8.24
CA SER A 61 22.10 -16.23 -7.34
C SER A 61 23.29 -15.38 -7.82
N GLY A 62 23.80 -14.53 -6.92
CA GLY A 62 24.94 -13.64 -7.20
C GLY A 62 24.55 -12.29 -7.80
N CYS A 63 23.25 -12.05 -8.03
CA CYS A 63 22.72 -10.77 -8.45
C CYS A 63 22.03 -10.03 -7.29
N ASP A 64 21.69 -8.77 -7.53
CA ASP A 64 20.70 -8.08 -6.71
C ASP A 64 19.36 -8.83 -6.77
N ARG A 65 18.53 -8.62 -5.75
CA ARG A 65 17.20 -9.25 -5.68
C ARG A 65 16.23 -8.54 -6.61
N ASP A 66 15.27 -9.30 -7.14
CA ASP A 66 14.12 -8.74 -7.84
C ASP A 66 13.39 -7.76 -6.92
N TYR A 67 12.65 -6.82 -7.49
CA TYR A 67 12.01 -5.80 -6.68
C TYR A 67 10.65 -5.35 -7.21
N LEU A 68 9.83 -4.87 -6.28
CA LEU A 68 8.62 -4.11 -6.53
C LEU A 68 8.85 -2.68 -6.04
N GLN A 69 8.72 -1.70 -6.92
CA GLN A 69 8.75 -0.28 -6.56
C GLN A 69 7.36 0.33 -6.75
N LEU A 70 6.80 0.82 -5.66
CA LEU A 70 5.53 1.56 -5.63
C LEU A 70 5.84 3.06 -5.52
N LYS A 71 5.41 3.85 -6.50
CA LYS A 71 5.70 5.28 -6.58
C LYS A 71 4.50 6.13 -6.16
N ILE A 72 4.79 7.32 -5.64
CA ILE A 72 3.78 8.28 -5.14
C ILE A 72 2.75 8.74 -6.19
N ASP A 73 3.03 8.56 -7.48
CA ASP A 73 2.14 8.88 -8.59
C ASP A 73 1.22 7.71 -9.00
N ASN A 74 1.11 6.68 -8.15
CA ASN A 74 0.35 5.46 -8.36
C ASN A 74 0.85 4.59 -9.52
N THR A 75 2.07 4.83 -10.02
CA THR A 75 2.75 3.91 -10.93
C THR A 75 3.62 2.92 -10.15
N LEU A 76 3.91 1.78 -10.76
CA LEU A 76 4.83 0.80 -10.20
C LEU A 76 5.89 0.37 -11.22
N ILE A 77 7.00 -0.16 -10.71
CA ILE A 77 8.01 -0.89 -11.48
C ILE A 77 8.22 -2.25 -10.83
N VAL A 78 8.22 -3.31 -11.64
CA VAL A 78 8.75 -4.62 -11.28
C VAL A 78 10.12 -4.74 -11.94
N GLY A 79 11.17 -4.94 -11.15
CA GLY A 79 12.51 -5.22 -11.63
C GLY A 79 12.85 -6.69 -11.45
N ASP A 80 13.36 -7.30 -12.52
CA ASP A 80 13.77 -8.70 -12.61
C ASP A 80 15.26 -8.75 -12.97
N TYR A 81 16.08 -9.33 -12.08
CA TYR A 81 17.49 -9.56 -12.34
C TYR A 81 17.70 -11.01 -12.77
N ASP A 82 18.13 -11.20 -14.01
CA ASP A 82 18.45 -12.51 -14.55
C ASP A 82 19.84 -12.55 -15.21
N SER A 83 20.30 -13.76 -15.54
CA SER A 83 21.56 -13.95 -16.28
C SER A 83 21.37 -14.62 -17.64
N THR A 84 20.17 -14.47 -18.22
CA THR A 84 19.79 -15.09 -19.49
C THR A 84 20.42 -14.36 -20.69
N VAL A 85 20.50 -13.02 -20.63
CA VAL A 85 21.08 -12.18 -21.69
C VAL A 85 22.54 -11.82 -21.39
N SER A 86 22.81 -11.32 -20.18
CA SER A 86 24.15 -11.04 -19.64
C SER A 86 24.11 -11.17 -18.12
N ALA A 87 25.28 -11.26 -17.48
CA ALA A 87 25.34 -11.43 -16.02
C ALA A 87 24.57 -10.32 -15.29
N CYS A 88 23.58 -10.71 -14.49
CA CYS A 88 22.72 -9.83 -13.71
C CYS A 88 22.09 -8.68 -14.53
N ALA A 89 21.63 -9.00 -15.74
CA ALA A 89 20.85 -8.08 -16.55
C ALA A 89 19.54 -7.73 -15.83
N LEU A 90 19.20 -6.44 -15.81
CA LEU A 90 17.95 -5.94 -15.24
C LEU A 90 16.92 -5.71 -16.34
N THR A 91 15.74 -6.32 -16.19
CA THR A 91 14.54 -6.00 -16.95
C THR A 91 13.54 -5.28 -16.04
N GLU A 92 13.06 -4.12 -16.48
CA GLU A 92 12.03 -3.36 -15.74
C GLU A 92 10.70 -3.39 -16.50
N THR A 93 9.63 -3.74 -15.80
CA THR A 93 8.26 -3.70 -16.33
C THR A 93 7.44 -2.69 -15.54
N GLY A 94 6.87 -1.70 -16.24
CA GLY A 94 6.02 -0.68 -15.64
C GLY A 94 4.56 -1.12 -15.48
N GLY A 95 3.88 -0.51 -14.51
CA GLY A 95 2.45 -0.69 -14.30
C GLY A 95 1.83 0.42 -13.47
N ILE A 96 0.60 0.19 -13.02
CA ILE A 96 -0.09 1.06 -12.06
C ILE A 96 -0.55 0.24 -10.86
N TYR A 97 -0.75 0.91 -9.73
CA TYR A 97 -1.36 0.30 -8.57
C TYR A 97 -2.40 1.21 -7.93
N SER A 98 -3.26 0.59 -7.13
CA SER A 98 -4.14 1.28 -6.19
C SER A 98 -4.16 0.53 -4.87
N ARG A 99 -4.38 1.28 -3.79
CA ARG A 99 -4.60 0.73 -2.45
C ARG A 99 -6.02 1.06 -2.01
N SER A 100 -6.72 0.08 -1.48
CA SER A 100 -7.99 0.26 -0.79
C SER A 100 -7.94 -0.51 0.52
N HIS A 101 -7.93 0.17 1.66
CA HIS A 101 -7.73 -0.44 2.98
C HIS A 101 -6.45 -1.30 3.01
N ASN A 102 -6.60 -2.61 3.18
CA ASN A 102 -5.52 -3.60 3.18
C ASN A 102 -5.37 -4.32 1.85
N ASP A 103 -6.01 -3.85 0.78
CA ASP A 103 -5.87 -4.44 -0.54
C ASP A 103 -4.91 -3.62 -1.37
N LEU A 104 -3.93 -4.29 -1.96
CA LEU A 104 -3.11 -3.77 -3.05
C LEU A 104 -3.60 -4.37 -4.37
N THR A 105 -4.02 -3.53 -5.30
CA THR A 105 -4.32 -3.95 -6.67
C THR A 105 -3.24 -3.41 -7.60
N THR A 106 -2.62 -4.29 -8.39
CA THR A 106 -1.63 -3.94 -9.40
C THR A 106 -2.15 -4.27 -10.78
N VAL A 107 -1.74 -3.49 -11.78
CA VAL A 107 -1.96 -3.77 -13.19
C VAL A 107 -0.62 -3.67 -13.91
N VAL A 108 -0.11 -4.81 -14.38
CA VAL A 108 1.16 -4.92 -15.09
C VAL A 108 0.91 -5.72 -16.37
N ASN A 109 1.33 -5.21 -17.53
CA ASN A 109 1.07 -5.84 -18.82
C ASN A 109 -0.42 -6.20 -19.06
N ASN A 110 -1.34 -5.34 -18.63
CA ASN A 110 -2.80 -5.54 -18.66
C ASN A 110 -3.32 -6.72 -17.81
N ILE A 111 -2.49 -7.30 -16.94
CA ILE A 111 -2.89 -8.31 -15.98
C ILE A 111 -3.16 -7.62 -14.65
N THR A 112 -4.39 -7.76 -14.16
CA THR A 112 -4.79 -7.26 -12.84
C THR A 112 -4.57 -8.33 -11.79
N GLN A 113 -3.88 -7.96 -10.70
CA GLN A 113 -3.70 -8.80 -9.52
C GLN A 113 -4.17 -8.03 -8.30
N THR A 114 -4.93 -8.70 -7.42
CA THR A 114 -5.33 -8.14 -6.12
C THR A 114 -4.76 -8.99 -4.99
N GLN A 115 -4.14 -8.34 -4.02
CA GLN A 115 -3.42 -8.98 -2.93
C GLN A 115 -3.82 -8.36 -1.59
N ASP A 116 -3.94 -9.18 -0.56
CA ASP A 116 -4.04 -8.73 0.83
C ASP A 116 -2.65 -8.25 1.30
N ILE A 117 -2.58 -7.05 1.86
CA ILE A 117 -1.43 -6.55 2.63
C ILE A 117 -1.50 -7.19 4.01
N MET A 118 -0.74 -8.28 4.20
CA MET A 118 -0.70 -9.03 5.46
C MET A 118 0.15 -8.32 6.52
N ASN A 119 1.20 -7.62 6.10
CA ASN A 119 2.07 -6.83 6.96
C ASN A 119 2.67 -5.68 6.17
N LEU A 120 2.70 -4.49 6.77
CA LEU A 120 3.35 -3.31 6.21
C LEU A 120 4.11 -2.60 7.33
N THR A 121 5.44 -2.59 7.21
CA THR A 121 6.34 -1.89 8.12
C THR A 121 7.33 -1.03 7.33
N ASN A 122 8.18 -0.29 8.03
CA ASN A 122 9.28 0.44 7.39
C ASN A 122 10.37 -0.48 6.80
N LYS A 123 10.28 -1.80 7.01
CA LYS A 123 11.27 -2.80 6.56
C LYS A 123 10.67 -3.92 5.73
N GLU A 124 9.36 -4.13 5.77
CA GLU A 124 8.70 -5.28 5.17
C GLU A 124 7.37 -4.88 4.52
N LEU A 125 7.13 -5.45 3.34
CA LEU A 125 5.81 -5.53 2.72
C LEU A 125 5.51 -7.00 2.47
N LYS A 126 4.53 -7.56 3.19
CA LYS A 126 4.04 -8.93 2.99
C LYS A 126 2.68 -8.89 2.31
N LEU A 127 2.59 -9.54 1.17
CA LEU A 127 1.40 -9.61 0.34
C LEU A 127 0.91 -11.04 0.21
N LYS A 128 -0.40 -11.24 0.10
CA LYS A 128 -1.00 -12.53 -0.26
C LYS A 128 -1.93 -12.37 -1.44
N ASP A 129 -1.63 -13.06 -2.52
CA ASP A 129 -2.48 -13.09 -3.70
C ASP A 129 -3.85 -13.71 -3.38
N LYS A 130 -4.94 -12.99 -3.68
CA LYS A 130 -6.30 -13.42 -3.31
C LYS A 130 -6.81 -14.60 -4.13
N THR A 131 -6.25 -14.82 -5.32
CA THR A 131 -6.69 -15.87 -6.24
C THR A 131 -5.98 -17.19 -5.97
N THR A 132 -4.68 -17.12 -5.75
CA THR A 132 -3.77 -18.27 -5.63
C THR A 132 -3.40 -18.57 -4.18
N GLY A 133 -3.54 -17.60 -3.28
CA GLY A 133 -3.12 -17.72 -1.88
C GLY A 133 -1.61 -17.63 -1.68
N VAL A 134 -0.82 -17.39 -2.73
CA VAL A 134 0.64 -17.23 -2.65
C VAL A 134 0.97 -16.01 -1.81
N ILE A 135 1.85 -16.20 -0.82
CA ILE A 135 2.41 -15.15 0.01
C ILE A 135 3.75 -14.72 -0.61
N THR A 136 3.93 -13.42 -0.76
CA THR A 136 5.19 -12.80 -1.20
C THR A 136 5.65 -11.83 -0.14
N VAL A 137 6.89 -11.99 0.32
CA VAL A 137 7.53 -11.12 1.30
C VAL A 137 8.58 -10.28 0.59
N TYR A 138 8.49 -8.96 0.75
CA TYR A 138 9.52 -8.04 0.30
C TYR A 138 10.15 -7.30 1.48
N THR A 139 11.42 -6.93 1.35
CA THR A 139 12.19 -6.20 2.36
C THR A 139 12.80 -4.92 1.79
N ARG A 140 12.96 -3.89 2.62
CA ARG A 140 13.68 -2.65 2.27
C ARG A 140 15.14 -2.68 2.67
#